data_AF-A0A534WCG7-F1
#
_entry.id   AF-A0A534WCG7-F1
#
_cell.length_a   1.000
_cell.length_b   1.000
_cell.length_c   1.000
_cell.angle_alpha   90.00
_cell.angle_beta   90.00
_cell.angle_gamma   90.00
#
_symmetry.space_group_name_H-M   'P 1'
#
loop_
_entity.id
_entity.type
_entity.pdbx_description
1 polymer ?
#
loop_
_entity_poly.entity_id
_entity_poly.type
_entity_poly.pdbx_seq_one_letter_code
_entity_poly.pdbx_strand_id
1 'polypeptide(L)' 'MGQKVNPIGFRLGVIRSWDSKWYEEKNYARWLHEDIRL' A
#
# COMPACT_ATOMS: atom_id res chain seq x y z
N MET A 1 -12.66 -9.53 22.74
CA MET A 1 -12.93 -8.28 22.00
C MET A 1 -11.59 -7.69 21.60
N GLY A 2 -11.31 -7.52 20.30
CA GLY A 2 -9.99 -7.05 19.84
C GLY A 2 -9.65 -7.29 18.36
N GLN A 3 -10.56 -7.85 17.57
CA GLN A 3 -10.29 -8.12 16.14
C GLN A 3 -10.96 -7.08 15.24
N LYS A 4 -10.57 -5.81 15.36
CA LYS A 4 -10.99 -4.78 14.40
C LYS A 4 -9.87 -4.57 13.38
N VAL A 5 -10.15 -4.95 12.14
CA VAL A 5 -9.25 -4.72 10.99
C VAL A 5 -9.20 -3.22 10.68
N ASN A 6 -8.05 -2.74 10.21
CA ASN A 6 -7.91 -1.36 9.77
C ASN A 6 -8.88 -1.10 8.59
N PRO A 7 -9.82 -0.15 8.71
CA PRO A 7 -10.81 0.13 7.67
C PRO A 7 -10.18 0.64 6.36
N ILE A 8 -8.97 1.19 6.39
CA ILE A 8 -8.25 1.62 5.20
C ILE A 8 -7.84 0.40 4.37
N GLY A 9 -7.22 -0.60 5.01
CA GLY A 9 -6.85 -1.85 4.34
C GLY A 9 -8.08 -2.65 3.89
N PHE A 10 -9.14 -2.68 4.70
CA PHE A 10 -10.37 -3.39 4.37
C PHE A 10 -11.10 -2.82 3.13
N ARG A 11 -10.93 -1.53 2.82
CA ARG A 11 -11.59 -0.86 1.69
C ARG A 11 -10.66 -0.68 0.47
N LEU A 12 -9.40 -1.08 0.60
CA LEU A 12 -8.41 -1.01 -0.47
C LEU A 12 -8.84 -1.97 -1.59
N GLY A 13 -8.93 -1.46 -2.83
CA GLY A 13 -9.36 -2.24 -4.00
C GLY A 13 -10.87 -2.31 -4.23
N VAL A 14 -11.71 -1.92 -3.26
CA VAL A 14 -13.18 -1.83 -3.44
C VAL A 14 -13.63 -0.39 -3.64
N ILE A 15 -13.27 0.49 -2.70
CA ILE A 15 -13.72 1.90 -2.69
C ILE A 15 -12.53 2.85 -2.77
N ARG A 16 -11.36 2.42 -2.26
CA ARG A 16 -10.15 3.24 -2.19
C ARG A 16 -9.05 2.62 -3.06
N SER A 17 -8.38 3.48 -3.84
CA SER A 17 -7.22 3.09 -4.66
C SER A 17 -5.94 3.04 -3.84
N TRP A 18 -4.92 2.38 -4.38
CA TRP A 18 -3.55 2.44 -3.88
C TRP A 18 -3.02 3.87 -3.96
N ASP A 19 -2.34 4.31 -2.90
CA ASP A 19 -1.69 5.62 -2.84
C ASP A 19 -0.43 5.63 -3.75
N SER A 20 0.27 4.50 -3.86
CA SER A 20 1.37 4.29 -4.83
C SER A 20 0.90 3.39 -5.98
N LYS A 21 1.01 3.89 -7.22
CA LYS A 21 0.61 3.16 -8.44
C LYS A 21 1.81 2.97 -9.37
N TRP A 22 2.64 1.98 -9.07
CA TRP A 22 3.76 1.57 -9.92
C TRP A 22 3.94 0.05 -9.87
N TYR A 23 4.48 -0.53 -10.94
CA TYR A 23 4.78 -1.97 -11.04
C TYR A 23 6.23 -2.11 -11.48
N GLU A 24 7.06 -2.71 -10.63
CA GLU A 24 8.48 -2.92 -10.89
C GLU A 24 8.90 -4.28 -10.31
N GLU A 25 9.47 -5.14 -11.15
CA GLU A 25 9.71 -6.55 -10.82
C GLU A 25 11.11 -6.79 -10.23
N LYS A 26 12.12 -6.04 -10.68
CA LYS A 26 13.51 -6.23 -10.24
C LYS A 26 13.93 -5.27 -9.12
N ASN A 27 13.36 -4.07 -9.08
CA ASN A 27 13.80 -3.00 -8.20
C ASN A 27 12.75 -2.57 -7.15
N TYR A 28 11.77 -3.43 -6.83
CA TYR A 28 10.71 -3.13 -5.87
C TYR A 28 11.23 -2.50 -4.55
N ALA A 29 12.29 -3.06 -3.98
CA ALA A 29 12.85 -2.57 -2.72
C ALA A 29 13.38 -1.13 -2.81
N ARG A 30 13.96 -0.73 -3.95
CA ARG A 30 14.49 0.62 -4.16
C ARG A 30 13.35 1.63 -4.27
N TRP A 31 12.33 1.31 -5.05
CA TRP A 31 11.14 2.17 -5.22
C TRP A 31 10.34 2.29 -3.92
N LEU A 32 10.24 1.21 -3.14
CA LEU A 32 9.63 1.26 -1.80
C LEU A 32 10.40 2.18 -0.85
N HIS A 33 11.73 2.15 -0.86
CA HIS A 33 12.54 3.05 -0.03
C HIS A 33 12.43 4.52 -0.43
N GLU A 34 12.19 4.79 -1.71
CA GLU A 34 11.93 6.14 -2.20
C GLU A 34 10.55 6.64 -1.74
N ASP A 35 9.51 5.80 -1.84
CA ASP A 35 8.15 6.09 -1.37
C ASP A 35 8.06 6.30 0.15
N ILE A 36 8.83 5.57 0.96
CA ILE A 36 8.83 5.71 2.44
C ILE A 36 9.58 6.99 2.88
N ARG A 37 10.50 7.50 2.06
CA ARG A 37 11.34 8.66 2.39
C ARG A 37 10.67 9.99 2.02
N LEU A 38 9.74 9.98 1.06
CA LEU A 38 8.90 11.12 0.67
C LEU A 38 7.84 11.44 1.72
#